data_AF-L1NY26-F1
#
_entry.id   AF-L1NY26-F1
#
_cell.length_a   1.000
_cell.length_b   1.000
_cell.length_c   1.000
_cell.angle_alpha   90.00
_cell.angle_beta   90.00
_cell.angle_gamma   90.00
#
_symmetry.space_group_name_H-M   'P 1'
#
loop_
_entity.id
_entity.type
_entity.pdbx_description
1 polymer ?
#
loop_
_entity_poly.entity_id
_entity_poly.type
_entity_poly.pdbx_seq_one_letter_code
_entity_poly.pdbx_strand_id
1 'polypeptide(L)'
;MFVRVKNRKTWLYHDDGRQAYIVGESGAVDASNSEKLIVITYENGKVKSYSIEGAYKMIIVSSNAIRASFQGGDIHVMLEDGTIEVRRSDNGGLIRKIH
;
A
#
# COMPACT_ATOMS: atom_id res chain seq x y z
N MET A 1 -2.18 13.01 7.16
CA MET A 1 -1.85 11.77 7.91
C MET A 1 -0.68 11.07 7.23
N PHE A 2 0.12 10.30 7.96
CA PHE A 2 1.20 9.48 7.38
C PHE A 2 1.23 8.07 7.98
N VAL A 3 1.76 7.11 7.22
CA VAL A 3 1.89 5.71 7.64
C VAL A 3 3.34 5.31 7.90
N ARG A 4 3.52 4.36 8.81
CA ARG A 4 4.82 3.74 9.08
C ARG A 4 4.65 2.26 9.41
N VAL A 5 5.52 1.42 8.85
CA VAL A 5 5.61 0.02 9.26
C VAL A 5 6.52 -0.10 10.48
N LYS A 6 6.04 -0.76 11.53
CA LYS A 6 6.81 -1.10 12.75
C LYS A 6 6.32 -2.42 13.31
N ASN A 7 7.24 -3.32 13.62
CA ASN A 7 6.95 -4.67 14.13
C ASN A 7 5.94 -5.44 13.23
N ARG A 8 6.16 -5.38 11.91
CA ARG A 8 5.31 -6.02 10.88
C ARG A 8 3.85 -5.58 10.88
N LYS A 9 3.55 -4.40 11.44
CA LYS A 9 2.22 -3.78 11.43
C LYS A 9 2.31 -2.40 10.81
N THR A 10 1.24 -1.98 10.14
CA THR A 10 1.13 -0.63 9.57
C THR A 10 0.46 0.29 10.58
N TRP A 11 1.19 1.29 11.06
CA TRP A 11 0.73 2.30 12.00
C TRP A 11 0.37 3.57 11.24
N LEU A 12 -0.82 4.10 11.49
CA LEU A 12 -1.27 5.39 10.99
C LEU A 12 -1.06 6.46 12.05
N TYR A 13 -0.57 7.62 11.63
CA TYR A 13 -0.33 8.78 12.46
C TYR A 13 -1.08 9.99 11.92
N HIS A 14 -1.55 10.83 12.83
CA HIS A 14 -1.98 12.19 12.52
C HIS A 14 -0.79 13.04 12.07
N ASP A 15 -1.05 14.16 11.41
CA ASP A 15 0.01 15.06 10.93
C ASP A 15 0.81 15.72 12.06
N ASP A 16 0.23 15.79 13.27
CA ASP A 16 0.91 16.21 14.49
C ASP A 16 1.81 15.12 15.10
N GLY A 17 1.93 13.95 14.45
CA GLY A 17 2.75 12.83 14.89
C GLY A 17 2.10 11.95 15.95
N ARG A 18 0.88 12.24 16.43
CA ARG A 18 0.16 11.35 17.34
C ARG A 18 -0.29 10.08 16.62
N GLN A 19 -0.18 8.97 17.32
CA GLN A 19 -0.63 7.68 16.82
C GLN A 19 -2.16 7.64 16.72
N ALA A 20 -2.68 7.25 15.56
CA ALA A 20 -4.10 7.02 15.35
C ALA A 20 -4.46 5.55 15.67
N TYR A 21 -4.10 4.61 14.78
CA TYR A 21 -4.40 3.18 14.93
C TYR A 21 -3.55 2.31 13.99
N ILE A 22 -3.71 0.99 14.10
CA ILE A 22 -3.08 -0.01 13.23
C ILE A 22 -4.04 -0.34 12.08
N VAL A 23 -3.52 -0.45 10.86
CA VAL A 23 -4.29 -0.79 9.65
C VAL A 23 -3.82 -2.12 9.08
N GLY A 24 -4.77 -2.92 8.63
CA GLY A 24 -4.50 -4.19 7.97
C GLY A 24 -4.06 -5.31 8.92
N GLU A 25 -3.62 -6.42 8.32
CA GLU A 25 -3.12 -7.58 9.04
C GLU A 25 -1.63 -7.43 9.41
N SER A 26 -1.11 -8.36 10.21
CA SER A 26 0.34 -8.43 10.45
C SER A 26 1.07 -8.98 9.22
N GLY A 27 2.38 -8.77 9.15
CA GLY A 27 3.21 -9.18 8.01
C GLY A 27 3.43 -8.04 7.00
N ALA A 28 3.09 -6.80 7.35
CA ALA A 28 3.40 -5.63 6.54
C ALA A 28 4.93 -5.43 6.46
N VAL A 29 5.45 -5.20 5.25
CA VAL A 29 6.87 -4.92 4.98
C VAL A 29 7.08 -3.50 4.45
N ASP A 30 6.10 -2.95 3.74
CA ASP A 30 6.09 -1.54 3.32
C ASP A 30 4.65 -1.00 3.30
N ALA A 31 4.49 0.32 3.43
CA ALA A 31 3.20 0.97 3.32
C ALA A 31 3.34 2.41 2.80
N SER A 32 2.32 2.86 2.08
CA SER A 32 2.19 4.22 1.58
C SER A 32 0.73 4.66 1.71
N ASN A 33 0.50 5.96 1.90
CA ASN A 33 -0.84 6.52 1.89
C ASN A 33 -0.97 7.69 0.91
N SER A 34 -2.19 7.89 0.44
CA SER A 34 -2.68 9.13 -0.15
C SER A 34 -3.60 9.82 0.86
N GLU A 35 -4.34 10.84 0.43
CA GLU A 35 -5.38 11.48 1.25
C GLU A 35 -6.55 10.55 1.56
N LYS A 36 -6.82 9.55 0.68
CA LYS A 36 -8.04 8.72 0.77
C LYS A 36 -7.78 7.25 1.05
N LEU A 37 -6.60 6.76 0.69
CA LEU A 37 -6.28 5.34 0.69
C LEU A 37 -4.92 5.06 1.29
N ILE A 38 -4.77 3.85 1.82
CA ILE A 38 -3.52 3.27 2.28
C ILE A 38 -3.27 2.03 1.43
N VAL A 39 -2.05 1.84 0.93
CA VAL A 39 -1.58 0.57 0.36
C VAL A 39 -0.56 -0.05 1.29
N ILE A 40 -0.70 -1.34 1.53
CA ILE A 40 0.19 -2.13 2.37
C ILE A 40 0.76 -3.26 1.51
N THR A 41 2.08 -3.35 1.45
CA THR A 41 2.82 -4.48 0.87
C THR A 41 3.13 -5.47 1.98
N TYR A 42 2.77 -6.73 1.78
CA TYR A 42 2.96 -7.81 2.74
C TYR A 42 4.12 -8.72 2.36
N GLU A 43 4.69 -9.42 3.34
CA GLU A 43 5.85 -10.32 3.16
C GLU A 43 5.63 -11.44 2.13
N ASN A 44 4.37 -11.79 1.85
CA ASN A 44 4.00 -12.77 0.83
C ASN A 44 3.84 -12.15 -0.58
N GLY A 45 4.26 -10.91 -0.76
CA GLY A 45 4.18 -10.17 -2.01
C GLY A 45 2.78 -9.68 -2.37
N LYS A 46 1.78 -9.81 -1.50
CA LYS A 46 0.46 -9.20 -1.71
C LYS A 46 0.50 -7.70 -1.45
N VAL A 47 -0.23 -6.94 -2.25
CA VAL A 47 -0.55 -5.54 -1.97
C VAL A 47 -2.05 -5.45 -1.75
N LYS A 48 -2.46 -4.92 -0.59
CA LYS A 48 -3.88 -4.64 -0.30
C LYS A 48 -4.07 -3.14 -0.09
N SER A 49 -5.23 -2.64 -0.48
CA SER A 49 -5.64 -1.28 -0.20
C SER A 49 -6.70 -1.22 0.90
N TYR A 50 -6.63 -0.13 1.66
CA TYR A 50 -7.53 0.21 2.76
C TYR A 50 -7.94 1.68 2.58
N SER A 51 -9.10 2.08 3.11
CA SER A 51 -9.38 3.50 3.25
C SER A 51 -8.46 4.14 4.28
N ILE A 52 -8.40 5.47 4.27
CA ILE A 52 -7.64 6.21 5.28
C ILE A 52 -8.16 5.91 6.69
N GLU A 53 -9.47 5.62 6.85
CA GLU A 53 -10.12 5.17 8.10
C GLU A 53 -9.80 3.72 8.48
N GLY A 54 -9.01 3.00 7.68
CA GLY A 54 -8.55 1.64 7.97
C GLY A 54 -9.45 0.51 7.47
N ALA A 55 -10.54 0.80 6.77
CA ALA A 55 -11.42 -0.22 6.22
C ALA A 55 -10.78 -0.90 4.99
N TYR A 56 -10.75 -2.24 4.96
CA TYR A 56 -10.28 -2.99 3.78
C TYR A 56 -11.08 -2.63 2.53
N LYS A 57 -10.39 -2.48 1.40
CA LYS A 57 -11.00 -2.20 0.10
C LYS A 57 -10.83 -3.37 -0.86
N MET A 58 -9.59 -3.71 -1.21
CA MET A 58 -9.32 -4.74 -2.20
C MET A 58 -7.86 -5.23 -2.16
N ILE A 59 -7.59 -6.27 -2.94
CA ILE A 59 -6.23 -6.68 -3.32
C ILE A 59 -5.86 -5.93 -4.61
N ILE A 60 -4.70 -5.29 -4.63
CA ILE A 60 -4.14 -4.58 -5.80
C ILE A 60 -3.25 -5.54 -6.61
N VAL A 61 -2.40 -6.30 -5.92
CA VAL A 61 -1.54 -7.34 -6.51
C VAL A 61 -1.53 -8.55 -5.58
N SER A 62 -1.59 -9.75 -6.16
CA SER A 62 -1.75 -11.01 -5.43
C SER A 62 -0.45 -11.68 -4.98
N SER A 63 0.70 -11.30 -5.55
CA SER A 63 2.02 -11.87 -5.25
C SER A 63 3.16 -11.05 -5.87
N ASN A 64 4.40 -11.35 -5.45
CA ASN A 64 5.66 -10.87 -6.01
C ASN A 64 5.90 -9.35 -5.92
N ALA A 65 5.09 -8.60 -5.17
CA ALA A 65 5.36 -7.19 -4.93
C ALA A 65 6.34 -7.01 -3.76
N ILE A 66 7.38 -6.22 -3.96
CA ILE A 66 8.31 -5.83 -2.90
C ILE A 66 8.00 -4.44 -2.33
N ARG A 67 7.26 -3.63 -3.08
CA ARG A 67 6.89 -2.26 -2.70
C ARG A 67 5.67 -1.75 -3.46
N ALA A 68 4.86 -0.92 -2.82
CA ALA A 68 3.78 -0.19 -3.47
C ALA A 68 3.69 1.25 -2.93
N SER A 69 3.48 2.22 -3.81
CA SER A 69 3.34 3.64 -3.44
C SER A 69 2.37 4.38 -4.34
N PHE A 70 1.78 5.46 -3.84
CA PHE A 70 0.94 6.35 -4.65
C PHE A 70 1.80 7.34 -5.44
N GLN A 71 1.54 7.50 -6.75
CA GLN A 71 2.16 8.50 -7.60
C GLN A 71 1.14 9.05 -8.61
N GLY A 72 0.95 10.38 -8.65
CA GLY A 72 0.08 11.02 -9.63
C GLY A 72 -1.39 10.56 -9.64
N GLY A 73 -1.87 9.97 -8.53
CA GLY A 73 -3.21 9.40 -8.43
C GLY A 73 -3.28 7.88 -8.67
N ASP A 74 -2.24 7.29 -9.24
CA ASP A 74 -2.12 5.84 -9.45
C ASP A 74 -1.30 5.18 -8.34
N ILE A 75 -1.29 3.85 -8.35
CA ILE A 75 -0.45 3.01 -7.47
C ILE A 75 0.67 2.41 -8.33
N HIS A 76 1.92 2.73 -8.00
CA HIS A 76 3.09 2.09 -8.57
C HIS A 76 3.50 0.92 -7.67
N VAL A 77 3.50 -0.29 -8.24
CA VAL A 77 3.90 -1.52 -7.55
C VAL A 77 5.20 -2.03 -8.17
N MET A 78 6.28 -2.08 -7.37
CA MET A 78 7.55 -2.67 -7.78
C MET A 78 7.51 -4.17 -7.48
N LEU A 79 7.75 -5.00 -8.50
CA LEU A 79 7.81 -6.44 -8.39
C LEU A 79 9.26 -6.92 -8.12
N GLU A 80 9.39 -8.16 -7.67
CA GLU A 80 10.68 -8.82 -7.41
C GLU A 80 11.59 -8.90 -8.63
N ASP A 81 11.03 -8.94 -9.84
CA ASP A 81 11.77 -9.01 -11.10
C ASP A 81 12.25 -7.62 -11.61
N GLY A 82 12.00 -6.55 -10.84
CA GLY A 82 12.33 -5.17 -11.21
C GLY A 82 11.25 -4.46 -12.01
N THR A 83 10.22 -5.16 -12.50
CA THR A 83 9.10 -4.55 -13.22
C THR A 83 8.30 -3.64 -12.29
N ILE A 84 7.90 -2.48 -12.79
CA ILE A 84 6.94 -1.61 -12.13
C ILE A 84 5.57 -1.74 -12.83
N GLU A 85 4.56 -2.16 -12.08
CA GLU A 85 3.18 -2.12 -12.53
C GLU A 85 2.53 -0.81 -12.07
N VAL A 86 1.96 -0.06 -13.01
CA VAL A 86 1.11 1.10 -12.73
C VAL A 86 -0.33 0.61 -12.66
N ARG A 87 -0.97 0.74 -11.49
CA ARG A 87 -2.32 0.25 -11.20
C ARG A 87 -3.24 1.43 -10.87
N ARG A 88 -4.50 1.37 -11.31
CA ARG A 88 -5.51 2.36 -10.91
C ARG A 88 -5.77 2.29 -9.41
N SER A 89 -5.87 3.42 -8.73
CA SER A 89 -6.12 3.44 -7.28
C SER A 89 -7.53 3.05 -6.87
N ASP A 90 -8.51 3.23 -7.77
CA ASP A 90 -9.94 3.04 -7.50
C ASP A 90 -10.38 1.57 -7.57
N ASN A 91 -9.75 0.76 -8.42
CA ASN A 91 -10.12 -0.64 -8.66
C ASN A 91 -8.92 -1.60 -8.79
N GLY A 92 -7.67 -1.13 -8.68
CA GLY A 92 -6.46 -1.97 -8.78
C GLY A 92 -6.13 -2.46 -10.19
N GLY A 93 -6.89 -2.05 -11.21
CA GLY A 93 -6.70 -2.47 -12.59
C GLY A 93 -5.34 -2.05 -13.14
N LEU A 94 -4.66 -2.96 -13.84
CA LEU A 94 -3.39 -2.67 -14.51
C LEU A 94 -3.58 -1.64 -15.63
N ILE A 95 -2.77 -0.58 -15.59
CA ILE A 95 -2.70 0.45 -16.64
C ILE A 95 -1.56 0.10 -17.61
N ARG A 96 -0.35 -0.10 -17.08
CA ARG A 96 0.85 -0.42 -17.87
C ARG A 96 1.95 -1.06 -16.99
N LYS A 97 2.96 -1.63 -17.65
CA LYS A 97 4.20 -2.12 -17.05
C LYS A 97 5.39 -1.31 -17.54
N ILE A 98 6.40 -1.17 -16.69
CA ILE A 98 7.68 -0.52 -16.98
C ILE A 98 8.77 -1.52 -16.59
N HIS A 99 9.73 -1.75 -17.49
CA HIS A 99 10.86 -2.66 -17.31
C HIS A 99 12.17 -1.88 -17.20
#